data_AF-A0A3L8C0P6-F1
#
_entry.id   AF-A0A3L8C0P6-F1
#
_cell.length_a   1.000
_cell.length_b   1.000
_cell.length_c   1.000
_cell.angle_alpha   90.00
_cell.angle_beta   90.00
_cell.angle_gamma   90.00
#
_symmetry.space_group_name_H-M   'P 1'
#
loop_
_entity.id
_entity.type
_entity.pdbx_description
1 polymer ?
#
loop_
_entity_poly.entity_id
_entity_poly.type
_entity_poly.pdbx_seq_one_letter_code
_entity_poly.pdbx_strand_id
1 'polypeptide(L)'
;MHAAREVVMVKYRDGNGSAFLCSVLLCSVIFFLSVQSAPVSAASVWKSELEQAALTQSEITLFRVVGSNTVGEKLAPSLIRAFLQAEGFSDVQVVENGSTHSRKVIARGMFGTRNAVVAVPVEAHGSSTGFRALQDGSADLGASSRPIKDSEVAALSALGDMRELGNEHVIAIDGLAVIVHHSNPISKLSLDSIRDIFAGKITHWSSVGGRSTAIKLHARDDNSGTFDTFKRLVLNGVKLSAKAKRYESNDDLSAVVQSDIDAIGFVALPSIGGAKAVAVSDGVAVALAPSEMTVATEDYPLSRRLYFYSASGKAVKAVVSDFLAFVHSNEGQAVVSQSGYVAQALYALPMHSEDGRLAGLERMNLNIRFQDGSSALDNKSKLDVERLAHFLAQPEHSESSITLVGFSNPLAGSGQASLSRLRAQNVRWALRAEGIRNRVSALAGNAVSVSDPGSLNADRNRRVEVWIH
;
A
#
# COMPACT_ATOMS: atom_id res chain seq x y z
N MET A 1 -4.14 15.99 -71.74
CA MET A 1 -3.86 17.33 -72.30
C MET A 1 -3.01 18.07 -71.29
N HIS A 2 -1.69 18.15 -71.55
CA HIS A 2 -0.93 19.41 -71.76
C HIS A 2 -0.95 20.32 -70.51
N ALA A 3 -0.01 20.19 -69.57
CA ALA A 3 1.40 20.63 -69.58
C ALA A 3 1.56 22.17 -69.53
N ALA A 4 2.14 22.68 -68.44
CA ALA A 4 3.25 23.64 -68.45
C ALA A 4 3.71 23.93 -67.02
N ARG A 5 4.93 23.51 -66.67
CA ARG A 5 5.70 24.07 -65.56
C ARG A 5 6.56 25.18 -66.14
N GLU A 6 6.34 26.42 -65.73
CA GLU A 6 7.29 27.51 -65.99
C GLU A 6 8.36 27.52 -64.92
N VAL A 7 9.60 27.34 -65.35
CA VAL A 7 10.82 27.56 -64.59
C VAL A 7 11.38 28.89 -65.08
N VAL A 8 11.36 29.92 -64.24
CA VAL A 8 12.09 31.16 -64.51
C VAL A 8 13.43 31.10 -63.79
N MET A 9 14.49 31.00 -64.59
CA MET A 9 15.88 31.22 -64.16
C MET A 9 16.14 32.72 -64.00
N VAL A 10 16.70 33.13 -62.86
CA VAL A 10 17.38 34.41 -62.71
C VAL A 10 18.86 34.13 -62.43
N LYS A 11 19.72 34.52 -63.37
CA LYS A 11 21.18 34.66 -63.16
C LYS A 11 21.42 35.94 -62.37
N TYR A 12 22.13 35.86 -61.25
CA TYR A 12 22.88 36.97 -60.68
C TYR A 12 24.36 36.59 -60.61
N ARG A 13 25.21 37.46 -61.14
CA ARG A 13 26.67 37.39 -61.07
C ARG A 13 27.15 38.60 -60.25
N ASP A 14 28.23 38.36 -59.51
CA ASP A 14 29.08 39.32 -58.79
C ASP A 14 28.51 39.82 -57.44
N GLY A 15 29.19 39.70 -56.30
CA GLY A 15 30.48 39.13 -55.96
C GLY A 15 30.72 39.27 -54.44
N ASN A 16 31.43 38.31 -53.87
CA ASN A 16 31.93 38.23 -52.49
C ASN A 16 30.95 38.01 -51.32
N GLY A 17 30.81 36.74 -50.94
CA GLY A 17 31.36 36.30 -49.65
C GLY A 17 30.38 36.11 -48.49
N SER A 18 29.93 34.85 -48.34
CA SER A 18 29.59 34.20 -47.05
C SER A 18 28.21 34.48 -46.43
N ALA A 19 27.33 33.48 -46.60
CA ALA A 19 26.08 33.21 -45.89
C ALA A 19 26.34 32.87 -44.39
N PHE A 20 25.39 32.88 -43.43
CA PHE A 20 24.07 32.24 -43.34
C PHE A 20 23.23 32.99 -42.26
N LEU A 21 22.03 33.49 -42.59
CA LEU A 21 20.70 32.88 -42.38
C LEU A 21 20.20 32.85 -40.93
N CYS A 22 19.50 33.93 -40.56
CA CYS A 22 18.46 33.96 -39.54
C CYS A 22 17.11 33.94 -40.29
N SER A 23 16.25 32.96 -40.02
CA SER A 23 14.90 32.90 -40.60
C SER A 23 13.85 32.89 -39.51
N VAL A 24 13.20 34.03 -39.37
CA VAL A 24 11.98 34.27 -38.60
C VAL A 24 10.77 33.92 -39.48
N LEU A 25 9.85 33.17 -38.87
CA LEU A 25 8.41 33.01 -39.11
C LEU A 25 7.84 33.23 -40.52
N LEU A 26 7.19 32.19 -41.04
CA LEU A 26 6.01 32.33 -41.91
C LEU A 26 4.80 31.66 -41.25
N CYS A 27 3.78 32.46 -40.95
CA CYS A 27 2.46 32.02 -40.52
C CYS A 27 1.76 31.26 -41.64
N SER A 28 1.49 29.98 -41.41
CA SER A 28 0.52 29.19 -42.16
C SER A 28 -0.56 28.75 -41.18
N VAL A 29 -1.79 29.21 -41.39
CA VAL A 29 -2.98 28.78 -40.67
C VAL A 29 -3.24 27.32 -41.03
N ILE A 30 -2.73 26.40 -40.21
CA ILE A 30 -3.07 24.98 -40.23
C ILE A 30 -4.22 24.81 -39.26
N PHE A 31 -5.39 24.46 -39.80
CA PHE A 31 -6.50 23.92 -39.03
C PHE A 31 -6.04 22.58 -38.45
N PHE A 32 -5.43 22.61 -37.25
CA PHE A 32 -5.17 21.41 -36.47
C PHE A 32 -6.52 20.89 -35.97
N LEU A 33 -7.14 19.99 -36.73
CA LEU A 33 -7.98 18.97 -36.13
C LEU A 33 -7.07 18.11 -35.27
N SER A 34 -6.89 18.50 -34.01
CA SER A 34 -6.37 17.63 -32.97
C SER A 34 -7.39 16.52 -32.76
N VAL A 35 -7.34 15.49 -33.59
CA VAL A 35 -7.76 14.17 -33.16
C VAL A 35 -6.74 13.77 -32.10
N GLN A 36 -6.99 14.20 -30.87
CA GLN A 36 -6.49 13.47 -29.71
C GLN A 36 -7.10 12.08 -29.86
N SER A 37 -6.36 11.17 -30.50
CA SER A 37 -6.53 9.76 -30.24
C SER A 37 -6.22 9.62 -28.76
N ALA A 38 -7.27 9.61 -27.93
CA ALA A 38 -7.17 9.09 -26.58
C ALA A 38 -6.39 7.78 -26.68
N PRO A 39 -5.42 7.50 -25.78
CA PRO A 39 -4.88 6.16 -25.72
C PRO A 39 -6.09 5.24 -25.59
N VAL A 40 -6.23 4.30 -26.52
CA VAL A 40 -7.17 3.19 -26.40
C VAL A 40 -6.84 2.56 -25.04
N SER A 41 -7.61 2.91 -24.01
CA SER A 41 -7.25 2.60 -22.64
C SER A 41 -7.22 1.09 -22.51
N ALA A 42 -6.30 0.52 -21.74
CA ALA A 42 -6.20 -0.93 -21.52
C ALA A 42 -7.57 -1.61 -21.19
N ALA A 43 -8.49 -0.85 -20.57
CA ALA A 43 -9.90 -1.20 -20.36
C ALA A 43 -10.67 -1.71 -21.59
N SER A 44 -10.30 -1.30 -22.81
CA SER A 44 -10.99 -1.79 -24.02
C SER A 44 -10.47 -3.14 -24.50
N VAL A 45 -9.24 -3.53 -24.15
CA VAL A 45 -8.60 -4.74 -24.70
C VAL A 45 -9.23 -6.00 -24.10
N TRP A 46 -9.24 -6.12 -22.77
CA TRP A 46 -9.78 -7.32 -22.13
C TRP A 46 -11.30 -7.45 -22.26
N LYS A 47 -12.03 -6.33 -22.39
CA LYS A 47 -13.48 -6.37 -22.70
C LYS A 47 -13.75 -6.99 -24.06
N SER A 48 -12.93 -6.69 -25.07
CA SER A 48 -13.06 -7.31 -26.39
C SER A 48 -12.75 -8.82 -26.36
N GLU A 49 -11.76 -9.25 -25.58
CA GLU A 49 -11.45 -10.67 -25.37
C GLU A 49 -12.59 -11.39 -24.64
N LEU A 50 -13.19 -10.73 -23.66
CA LEU A 50 -14.33 -11.22 -22.90
C LEU A 50 -15.57 -11.40 -23.77
N GLU A 51 -15.86 -10.45 -24.66
CA GLU A 51 -16.95 -10.56 -25.65
C GLU A 51 -16.80 -11.81 -26.52
N GLN A 52 -15.58 -12.13 -26.96
CA GLN A 52 -15.30 -13.34 -27.73
C GLN A 52 -15.47 -14.60 -26.88
N ALA A 53 -14.98 -14.62 -25.63
CA ALA A 53 -15.13 -15.75 -24.72
C ALA A 53 -16.63 -16.03 -24.40
N ALA A 54 -17.43 -14.98 -24.24
CA ALA A 54 -18.88 -15.06 -24.04
C ALA A 54 -19.64 -15.71 -25.21
N LEU A 55 -18.98 -15.86 -26.38
CA LEU A 55 -19.57 -16.61 -27.48
C LEU A 55 -19.59 -18.13 -27.25
N THR A 56 -18.73 -18.64 -26.37
CA THR A 56 -18.44 -20.08 -26.24
C THR A 56 -18.56 -20.61 -24.81
N GLN A 57 -18.55 -19.74 -23.80
CA GLN A 57 -18.55 -20.12 -22.38
C GLN A 57 -19.70 -19.43 -21.62
N SER A 58 -20.33 -20.17 -20.71
CA SER A 58 -21.39 -19.66 -19.83
C SER A 58 -20.87 -18.96 -18.58
N GLU A 59 -19.71 -19.40 -18.07
CA GLU A 59 -18.97 -18.78 -16.96
C GLU A 59 -17.51 -18.58 -17.37
N ILE A 60 -16.98 -17.37 -17.18
CA ILE A 60 -15.63 -16.97 -17.62
C ILE A 60 -14.83 -16.50 -16.42
N THR A 61 -13.70 -17.15 -16.15
CA THR A 61 -12.77 -16.69 -15.11
C THR A 61 -11.92 -15.53 -15.62
N LEU A 62 -12.06 -14.33 -15.04
CA LEU A 62 -11.29 -13.15 -15.46
C LEU A 62 -9.83 -13.25 -14.99
N PHE A 63 -9.64 -13.49 -13.70
CA PHE A 63 -8.34 -13.70 -13.08
C PHE A 63 -8.50 -14.43 -11.75
N ARG A 64 -7.39 -14.92 -11.17
CA ARG A 64 -7.37 -15.68 -9.91
C ARG A 64 -6.53 -15.00 -8.85
N VAL A 65 -7.05 -14.94 -7.62
CA VAL A 65 -6.32 -14.40 -6.46
C VAL A 65 -6.05 -15.51 -5.47
N VAL A 66 -4.80 -15.67 -5.03
CA VAL A 66 -4.41 -16.66 -4.01
C VAL A 66 -3.49 -16.01 -2.98
N GLY A 67 -3.68 -16.30 -1.69
CA GLY A 67 -2.69 -15.97 -0.66
C GLY A 67 -3.25 -15.60 0.70
N SER A 68 -2.80 -14.49 1.26
CA SER A 68 -3.03 -14.06 2.65
C SER A 68 -4.50 -14.03 3.06
N ASN A 69 -4.87 -14.72 4.15
CA ASN A 69 -6.17 -14.62 4.84
C ASN A 69 -6.64 -13.18 5.09
N THR A 70 -5.75 -12.34 5.62
CA THR A 70 -6.04 -10.92 5.90
C THR A 70 -6.57 -10.19 4.65
N VAL A 71 -6.05 -10.53 3.47
CA VAL A 71 -6.45 -9.87 2.22
C VAL A 71 -7.60 -10.64 1.57
N GLY A 72 -7.50 -11.96 1.45
CA GLY A 72 -8.40 -12.82 0.69
C GLY A 72 -9.77 -13.05 1.31
N GLU A 73 -9.94 -12.98 2.63
CA GLU A 73 -11.23 -13.30 3.28
C GLU A 73 -12.30 -12.23 3.05
N LYS A 74 -11.92 -10.94 3.10
CA LYS A 74 -12.86 -9.81 3.04
C LYS A 74 -12.42 -8.70 2.08
N LEU A 75 -11.15 -8.29 2.12
CA LEU A 75 -10.67 -7.12 1.36
C LEU A 75 -10.65 -7.36 -0.15
N ALA A 76 -10.00 -8.43 -0.61
CA ALA A 76 -9.92 -8.74 -2.04
C ALA A 76 -11.30 -8.98 -2.67
N PRO A 77 -12.21 -9.81 -2.09
CA PRO A 77 -13.56 -9.94 -2.63
C PRO A 77 -14.34 -8.61 -2.69
N SER A 78 -14.16 -7.73 -1.71
CA SER A 78 -14.81 -6.42 -1.69
C SER A 78 -14.28 -5.49 -2.78
N LEU A 79 -12.95 -5.45 -2.97
CA LEU A 79 -12.30 -4.70 -4.05
C LEU A 79 -12.73 -5.22 -5.43
N ILE A 80 -12.74 -6.53 -5.62
CA ILE A 80 -13.17 -7.16 -6.88
C ILE A 80 -14.64 -6.84 -7.16
N ARG A 81 -15.52 -6.94 -6.14
CA ARG A 81 -16.93 -6.60 -6.30
C ARG A 81 -17.10 -5.16 -6.78
N ALA A 82 -16.42 -4.21 -6.11
CA ALA A 82 -16.50 -2.80 -6.46
C ALA A 82 -15.91 -2.49 -7.84
N PHE A 83 -14.80 -3.14 -8.20
CA PHE A 83 -14.22 -3.06 -9.54
C PHE A 83 -15.21 -3.52 -10.61
N LEU A 84 -15.82 -4.69 -10.45
CA LEU A 84 -16.79 -5.21 -11.42
C LEU A 84 -18.02 -4.30 -11.53
N GLN A 85 -18.48 -3.71 -10.42
CA GLN A 85 -19.55 -2.72 -10.45
C GLN A 85 -19.14 -1.45 -11.22
N ALA A 86 -17.92 -0.94 -11.00
CA ALA A 86 -17.39 0.21 -11.73
C ALA A 86 -17.22 -0.07 -13.23
N GLU A 87 -16.91 -1.32 -13.60
CA GLU A 87 -16.81 -1.77 -14.99
C GLU A 87 -18.17 -2.02 -15.68
N GLY A 88 -19.29 -1.79 -14.97
CA GLY A 88 -20.66 -1.88 -15.50
C GLY A 88 -21.30 -3.27 -15.38
N PHE A 89 -20.69 -4.19 -14.63
CA PHE A 89 -21.32 -5.47 -14.36
C PHE A 89 -22.48 -5.34 -13.37
N SER A 90 -23.45 -6.24 -13.51
CA SER A 90 -24.65 -6.31 -12.68
C SER A 90 -24.68 -7.62 -11.87
N ASP A 91 -25.56 -7.69 -10.87
CA ASP A 91 -25.73 -8.87 -10.01
C ASP A 91 -24.41 -9.42 -9.45
N VAL A 92 -23.57 -8.50 -8.94
CA VAL A 92 -22.25 -8.84 -8.42
C VAL A 92 -22.39 -9.44 -7.02
N GLN A 93 -22.05 -10.71 -6.86
CA GLN A 93 -22.20 -11.46 -5.63
C GLN A 93 -20.86 -12.07 -5.18
N VAL A 94 -20.63 -12.08 -3.87
CA VAL A 94 -19.54 -12.86 -3.27
C VAL A 94 -20.15 -14.14 -2.72
N VAL A 95 -19.73 -15.28 -3.25
CA VAL A 95 -20.24 -16.59 -2.84
C VAL A 95 -19.13 -17.44 -2.24
N GLU A 96 -19.48 -18.38 -1.37
CA GLU A 96 -18.55 -19.41 -0.90
C GLU A 96 -18.17 -20.35 -2.04
N ASN A 97 -16.92 -20.83 -2.05
CA ASN A 97 -16.40 -21.67 -3.13
C ASN A 97 -15.78 -22.97 -2.59
N GLY A 98 -16.63 -23.80 -1.98
CA GLY A 98 -16.27 -25.16 -1.56
C GLY A 98 -15.55 -25.29 -0.20
N SER A 99 -15.03 -24.20 0.39
CA SER A 99 -14.47 -24.21 1.75
C SER A 99 -14.60 -22.85 2.46
N THR A 100 -14.38 -22.84 3.78
CA THR A 100 -14.52 -21.66 4.67
C THR A 100 -13.66 -20.46 4.26
N HIS A 101 -12.54 -20.68 3.56
CA HIS A 101 -11.58 -19.64 3.13
C HIS A 101 -11.45 -19.49 1.61
N SER A 102 -12.38 -20.12 0.88
CA SER A 102 -12.49 -19.97 -0.56
C SER A 102 -13.74 -19.18 -0.90
N ARG A 103 -13.56 -18.14 -1.71
CA ARG A 103 -14.62 -17.26 -2.17
C ARG A 103 -14.56 -17.14 -3.69
N LYS A 104 -15.71 -16.84 -4.30
CA LYS A 104 -15.79 -16.52 -5.72
C LYS A 104 -16.64 -15.27 -5.87
N VAL A 105 -16.10 -14.24 -6.51
CA VAL A 105 -16.90 -13.07 -6.90
C VAL A 105 -17.46 -13.35 -8.28
N ILE A 106 -18.78 -13.43 -8.38
CA ILE A 106 -19.51 -13.67 -9.64
C ILE A 106 -20.26 -12.41 -10.04
N ALA A 107 -20.36 -12.17 -11.34
CA ALA A 107 -21.05 -11.00 -11.88
C ALA A 107 -21.63 -11.31 -13.27
N ARG A 108 -22.65 -10.55 -13.69
CA ARG A 108 -23.26 -10.66 -15.02
C ARG A 108 -22.93 -9.45 -15.87
N GLY A 109 -22.39 -9.70 -17.06
CA GLY A 109 -22.14 -8.69 -18.09
C GLY A 109 -23.00 -8.93 -19.32
N MET A 110 -23.41 -7.85 -19.98
CA MET A 110 -24.11 -7.89 -21.27
C MET A 110 -23.12 -7.56 -22.38
N PHE A 111 -22.94 -8.49 -23.31
CA PHE A 111 -22.00 -8.40 -24.43
C PHE A 111 -22.79 -8.53 -25.74
N GLY A 112 -23.22 -7.39 -26.29
CA GLY A 112 -24.20 -7.34 -27.37
C GLY A 112 -25.57 -7.86 -26.89
N THR A 113 -26.07 -8.95 -27.49
CA THR A 113 -27.33 -9.60 -27.09
C THR A 113 -27.13 -10.78 -26.14
N ARG A 114 -25.90 -11.08 -25.71
CA ARG A 114 -25.59 -12.22 -24.84
C ARG A 114 -25.32 -11.78 -23.42
N ASN A 115 -25.84 -12.56 -22.47
CA ASN A 115 -25.44 -12.48 -21.07
C ASN A 115 -24.34 -13.50 -20.80
N ALA A 116 -23.25 -13.05 -20.17
CA ALA A 116 -22.20 -13.94 -19.67
C ALA A 116 -22.03 -13.75 -18.16
N VAL A 117 -21.73 -14.85 -17.48
CA VAL A 117 -21.29 -14.82 -16.09
C VAL A 117 -19.77 -14.72 -16.07
N VAL A 118 -19.24 -13.75 -15.34
CA VAL A 118 -17.80 -13.67 -15.05
C VAL A 118 -17.55 -14.05 -13.62
N ALA A 119 -16.38 -14.62 -13.36
CA ALA A 119 -15.97 -15.06 -12.05
C ALA A 119 -14.52 -14.68 -11.73
N VAL A 120 -14.27 -14.38 -10.46
CA VAL A 120 -12.93 -14.19 -9.90
C VAL A 120 -12.84 -15.03 -8.62
N PRO A 121 -12.20 -16.21 -8.67
CA PRO A 121 -11.95 -17.01 -7.47
C PRO A 121 -10.86 -16.37 -6.60
N VAL A 122 -11.05 -16.47 -5.29
CA VAL A 122 -10.16 -15.96 -4.24
C VAL A 122 -9.92 -17.08 -3.22
N GLU A 123 -8.67 -17.52 -3.11
CA GLU A 123 -8.23 -18.56 -2.18
C GLU A 123 -7.34 -17.98 -1.07
N ALA A 124 -7.82 -18.01 0.17
CA ALA A 124 -7.19 -17.33 1.29
C ALA A 124 -6.48 -18.34 2.23
N HIS A 125 -5.30 -18.84 1.83
CA HIS A 125 -4.54 -19.88 2.56
C HIS A 125 -3.15 -19.42 3.07
N GLY A 126 -2.98 -18.11 3.27
CA GLY A 126 -1.75 -17.51 3.81
C GLY A 126 -0.81 -16.94 2.75
N SER A 127 0.01 -15.95 3.12
CA SER A 127 0.83 -15.16 2.16
C SER A 127 1.76 -16.02 1.29
N SER A 128 2.33 -17.09 1.87
CA SER A 128 3.30 -17.94 1.17
C SER A 128 2.65 -18.81 0.07
N THR A 129 1.33 -19.06 0.12
CA THR A 129 0.63 -19.82 -0.93
C THR A 129 0.42 -18.97 -2.18
N GLY A 130 0.23 -17.66 -2.02
CA GLY A 130 0.12 -16.73 -3.15
C GLY A 130 1.38 -16.70 -4.02
N PHE A 131 2.58 -16.68 -3.41
CA PHE A 131 3.83 -16.73 -4.18
C PHE A 131 4.03 -18.08 -4.90
N ARG A 132 3.65 -19.20 -4.28
CA ARG A 132 3.70 -20.52 -4.96
C ARG A 132 2.71 -20.59 -6.12
N ALA A 133 1.52 -20.04 -5.94
CA ALA A 133 0.48 -20.01 -6.97
C ALA A 133 0.83 -19.10 -8.15
N LEU A 134 1.58 -18.02 -7.91
CA LEU A 134 2.19 -17.24 -8.99
C LEU A 134 3.25 -18.09 -9.73
N GLN A 135 4.09 -18.81 -8.99
CA GLN A 135 5.17 -19.63 -9.56
C GLN A 135 4.66 -20.75 -10.48
N ASP A 136 3.59 -21.44 -10.09
CA ASP A 136 3.00 -22.54 -10.86
C ASP A 136 1.93 -22.09 -11.87
N GLY A 137 1.60 -20.79 -11.90
CA GLY A 137 0.62 -20.21 -12.81
C GLY A 137 -0.85 -20.47 -12.43
N SER A 138 -1.11 -20.98 -11.22
CA SER A 138 -2.48 -21.15 -10.70
C SER A 138 -3.10 -19.85 -10.17
N ALA A 139 -2.32 -18.79 -9.98
CA ALA A 139 -2.78 -17.44 -9.65
C ALA A 139 -2.31 -16.40 -10.67
N ASP A 140 -3.13 -15.37 -10.86
CA ASP A 140 -2.75 -14.15 -11.56
C ASP A 140 -2.30 -13.05 -10.59
N LEU A 141 -2.82 -13.09 -9.35
CA LEU A 141 -2.49 -12.19 -8.25
C LEU A 141 -2.16 -12.97 -6.98
N GLY A 142 -0.97 -12.73 -6.44
CA GLY A 142 -0.55 -13.20 -5.12
C GLY A 142 -0.91 -12.19 -4.05
N ALA A 143 -1.81 -12.54 -3.12
CA ALA A 143 -2.16 -11.69 -1.99
C ALA A 143 -1.19 -11.92 -0.82
N SER A 144 -0.65 -10.86 -0.22
CA SER A 144 0.28 -10.99 0.92
C SER A 144 0.04 -9.94 2.00
N SER A 145 0.28 -10.30 3.26
CA SER A 145 0.29 -9.39 4.43
C SER A 145 1.71 -9.09 4.94
N ARG A 146 2.72 -9.43 4.15
CA ARG A 146 4.14 -9.15 4.39
C ARG A 146 4.88 -8.91 3.06
N PRO A 147 6.04 -8.24 3.07
CA PRO A 147 6.94 -8.25 1.94
C PRO A 147 7.31 -9.67 1.51
N ILE A 148 7.62 -9.82 0.23
CA ILE A 148 8.17 -11.05 -0.33
C ILE A 148 9.56 -11.38 0.27
N LYS A 149 9.84 -12.67 0.54
CA LYS A 149 11.14 -13.14 1.04
C LYS A 149 12.14 -13.32 -0.10
N ASP A 150 13.44 -13.28 0.19
CA ASP A 150 14.50 -13.51 -0.81
C ASP A 150 14.32 -14.82 -1.58
N SER A 151 13.98 -15.91 -0.89
CA SER A 151 13.74 -17.21 -1.51
C SER A 151 12.57 -17.19 -2.50
N GLU A 152 11.54 -16.38 -2.22
CA GLU A 152 10.35 -16.25 -3.07
C GLU A 152 10.63 -15.34 -4.28
N VAL A 153 11.44 -14.29 -4.10
CA VAL A 153 11.94 -13.46 -5.22
C VAL A 153 12.73 -14.34 -6.20
N ALA A 154 13.66 -15.16 -5.70
CA ALA A 154 14.43 -16.07 -6.53
C ALA A 154 13.52 -17.05 -7.30
N ALA A 155 12.51 -17.60 -6.63
CA ALA A 155 11.55 -18.55 -7.22
C ALA A 155 10.65 -17.91 -8.30
N LEU A 156 10.39 -16.61 -8.22
CA LEU A 156 9.51 -15.86 -9.12
C LEU A 156 10.24 -15.04 -10.19
N SER A 157 11.56 -15.17 -10.29
CA SER A 157 12.39 -14.41 -11.24
C SER A 157 11.91 -14.45 -12.70
N ALA A 158 11.24 -15.53 -13.13
CA ALA A 158 10.64 -15.65 -14.46
C ALA A 158 9.48 -14.67 -14.73
N LEU A 159 8.86 -14.13 -13.68
CA LEU A 159 7.74 -13.17 -13.74
C LEU A 159 8.18 -11.72 -13.52
N GLY A 160 9.48 -11.48 -13.36
CA GLY A 160 10.08 -10.19 -13.02
C GLY A 160 10.62 -10.13 -11.59
N ASP A 161 11.21 -8.99 -11.24
CA ASP A 161 11.61 -8.74 -9.85
C ASP A 161 10.39 -8.30 -9.04
N MET A 162 9.94 -9.17 -8.14
CA MET A 162 8.80 -8.93 -7.25
C MET A 162 9.01 -7.79 -6.26
N ARG A 163 10.17 -7.12 -6.27
CA ARG A 163 10.45 -5.90 -5.49
C ARG A 163 10.34 -4.63 -6.31
N GLU A 164 10.05 -4.72 -7.60
CA GLU A 164 9.86 -3.56 -8.46
C GLU A 164 8.42 -3.07 -8.44
N LEU A 165 8.25 -1.78 -8.72
CA LEU A 165 6.97 -1.07 -8.65
C LEU A 165 5.88 -1.71 -9.53
N GLY A 166 6.25 -2.30 -10.66
CA GLY A 166 5.32 -2.95 -11.58
C GLY A 166 4.87 -4.36 -11.13
N ASN A 167 5.47 -4.92 -10.09
CA ASN A 167 5.20 -6.26 -9.59
C ASN A 167 4.66 -6.25 -8.15
N GLU A 168 5.04 -5.27 -7.34
CA GLU A 168 4.59 -5.09 -5.96
C GLU A 168 3.59 -3.93 -5.83
N HIS A 169 2.36 -4.24 -5.45
CA HIS A 169 1.29 -3.27 -5.28
C HIS A 169 0.88 -3.20 -3.82
N VAL A 170 1.23 -2.12 -3.13
CA VAL A 170 0.74 -1.85 -1.77
C VAL A 170 -0.70 -1.36 -1.85
N ILE A 171 -1.65 -2.17 -1.42
CA ILE A 171 -3.08 -1.91 -1.63
C ILE A 171 -3.75 -1.23 -0.43
N ALA A 172 -3.24 -1.48 0.77
CA ALA A 172 -3.78 -0.98 2.02
C ALA A 172 -2.71 -1.04 3.12
N ILE A 173 -2.93 -0.30 4.20
CA ILE A 173 -2.15 -0.40 5.43
C ILE A 173 -3.03 -1.03 6.52
N ASP A 174 -2.43 -1.85 7.35
CA ASP A 174 -3.09 -2.51 8.47
C ASP A 174 -2.24 -2.35 9.73
N GLY A 175 -2.89 -2.35 10.89
CA GLY A 175 -2.27 -2.40 12.20
C GLY A 175 -2.52 -3.75 12.84
N LEU A 176 -1.45 -4.47 13.18
CA LEU A 176 -1.61 -5.64 14.03
C LEU A 176 -1.85 -5.16 15.47
N ALA A 177 -3.10 -5.28 15.92
CA ALA A 177 -3.52 -4.84 17.23
C ALA A 177 -3.29 -5.95 18.26
N VAL A 178 -2.51 -5.65 19.30
CA VAL A 178 -2.51 -6.46 20.51
C VAL A 178 -3.73 -6.08 21.31
N ILE A 179 -4.59 -7.06 21.58
CA ILE A 179 -5.88 -6.86 22.22
C ILE A 179 -5.93 -7.55 23.57
N VAL A 180 -6.62 -6.89 24.50
CA VAL A 180 -7.00 -7.40 25.81
C VAL A 180 -8.49 -7.14 26.02
N HIS A 181 -9.06 -7.77 27.04
CA HIS A 181 -10.43 -7.45 27.46
C HIS A 181 -10.58 -5.96 27.83
N HIS A 182 -11.76 -5.37 27.58
CA HIS A 182 -12.00 -3.94 27.80
C HIS A 182 -11.72 -3.48 29.25
N SER A 183 -12.09 -4.29 30.24
CA SER A 183 -11.84 -4.07 31.68
C SER A 183 -10.44 -4.44 32.17
N ASN A 184 -9.53 -4.96 31.33
CA ASN A 184 -8.15 -5.20 31.73
C ASN A 184 -7.45 -3.84 31.95
N PRO A 185 -6.69 -3.59 33.03
CA PRO A 185 -6.12 -2.26 33.29
C PRO A 185 -4.95 -1.89 32.36
N ILE A 186 -4.33 -2.86 31.66
CA ILE A 186 -3.19 -2.60 30.79
C ILE A 186 -3.62 -1.73 29.60
N SER A 187 -3.00 -0.57 29.45
CA SER A 187 -3.25 0.37 28.34
C SER A 187 -2.09 0.46 27.36
N LYS A 188 -0.88 0.04 27.77
CA LYS A 188 0.32 0.05 26.94
C LYS A 188 1.25 -1.12 27.26
N LEU A 189 1.96 -1.61 26.25
CA LEU A 189 3.02 -2.62 26.39
C LEU A 189 4.19 -2.29 25.44
N SER A 190 5.41 -2.68 25.82
CA SER A 190 6.54 -2.67 24.89
C SER A 190 6.53 -3.93 24.02
N LEU A 191 7.15 -3.87 22.82
CA LEU A 191 7.36 -5.06 21.97
C LEU A 191 8.08 -6.18 22.71
N ASP A 192 9.07 -5.86 23.56
CA ASP A 192 9.78 -6.84 24.38
C ASP A 192 8.84 -7.52 25.39
N SER A 193 7.99 -6.75 26.07
CA SER A 193 6.98 -7.31 26.99
C SER A 193 5.98 -8.19 26.24
N ILE A 194 5.51 -7.78 25.06
CA ILE A 194 4.60 -8.59 24.24
C ILE A 194 5.30 -9.88 23.83
N ARG A 195 6.55 -9.81 23.34
CA ARG A 195 7.35 -10.99 22.99
C ARG A 195 7.49 -11.94 24.17
N ASP A 196 7.85 -11.43 25.35
CA ASP A 196 8.09 -12.27 26.53
C ASP A 196 6.80 -12.84 27.13
N ILE A 197 5.66 -12.15 27.00
CA ILE A 197 4.33 -12.70 27.29
C ILE A 197 4.02 -13.87 26.35
N PHE A 198 4.10 -13.66 25.03
CA PHE A 198 3.76 -14.70 24.05
C PHE A 198 4.77 -15.84 23.99
N ALA A 199 6.01 -15.63 24.43
CA ALA A 199 7.01 -16.67 24.66
C ALA A 199 6.77 -17.45 25.98
N GLY A 200 5.86 -16.99 26.84
CA GLY A 200 5.54 -17.62 28.12
C GLY A 200 6.54 -17.35 29.23
N LYS A 201 7.43 -16.37 29.08
CA LYS A 201 8.35 -15.92 30.15
C LYS A 201 7.63 -15.04 31.15
N ILE A 202 6.78 -14.13 30.67
CA ILE A 202 5.85 -13.37 31.51
C ILE A 202 4.53 -14.13 31.52
N THR A 203 4.13 -14.59 32.70
CA THR A 203 2.95 -15.45 32.87
C THR A 203 1.84 -14.82 33.70
N HIS A 204 2.09 -13.67 34.33
CA HIS A 204 1.13 -12.96 35.18
C HIS A 204 1.08 -11.48 34.81
N TRP A 205 -0.11 -10.89 34.87
CA TRP A 205 -0.32 -9.49 34.52
C TRP A 205 0.42 -8.52 35.45
N SER A 206 0.66 -8.90 36.70
CA SER A 206 1.39 -8.11 37.70
C SER A 206 2.81 -7.75 37.25
N SER A 207 3.45 -8.58 36.43
CA SER A 207 4.80 -8.32 35.88
C SER A 207 4.84 -7.13 34.93
N VAL A 208 3.70 -6.68 34.41
CA VAL A 208 3.57 -5.52 33.51
C VAL A 208 2.63 -4.46 34.08
N GLY A 209 2.44 -4.45 35.40
CA GLY A 209 1.62 -3.45 36.11
C GLY A 209 0.11 -3.72 36.13
N GLY A 210 -0.30 -4.94 35.80
CA GLY A 210 -1.69 -5.37 35.83
C GLY A 210 -2.09 -6.12 37.11
N ARG A 211 -3.19 -6.88 37.03
CA ARG A 211 -3.73 -7.67 38.14
C ARG A 211 -2.79 -8.84 38.49
N SER A 212 -2.87 -9.37 39.72
CA SER A 212 -2.11 -10.58 40.11
C SER A 212 -2.77 -11.88 39.61
N THR A 213 -3.12 -11.92 38.32
CA THR A 213 -3.77 -13.05 37.65
C THR A 213 -2.88 -13.59 36.54
N ALA A 214 -3.04 -14.88 36.24
CA ALA A 214 -2.30 -15.53 35.16
C ALA A 214 -2.78 -15.03 33.79
N ILE A 215 -1.85 -14.87 32.85
CA ILE A 215 -2.15 -14.45 31.47
C ILE A 215 -2.62 -15.66 30.65
N LYS A 216 -3.73 -15.51 29.93
CA LYS A 216 -4.24 -16.52 28.98
C LYS A 216 -3.89 -16.10 27.56
N LEU A 217 -3.07 -16.90 26.89
CA LEU A 217 -2.50 -16.59 25.57
C LEU A 217 -3.41 -17.12 24.45
N HIS A 218 -3.78 -16.22 23.54
CA HIS A 218 -4.51 -16.55 22.32
C HIS A 218 -3.72 -16.07 21.09
N ALA A 219 -3.46 -16.96 20.15
CA ALA A 219 -2.67 -16.66 18.96
C ALA A 219 -3.32 -17.20 17.70
N ARG A 220 -3.11 -16.52 16.57
CA ARG A 220 -3.50 -17.06 15.27
C ARG A 220 -2.70 -18.30 14.92
N ASP A 221 -3.25 -19.23 14.13
CA ASP A 221 -2.60 -20.48 13.73
C ASP A 221 -1.46 -20.28 12.70
N ASP A 222 -0.87 -21.39 12.23
CA ASP A 222 0.28 -21.36 11.34
C ASP A 222 -0.06 -21.04 9.87
N ASN A 223 -1.35 -21.06 9.52
CA ASN A 223 -1.84 -20.65 8.19
C ASN A 223 -2.06 -19.13 8.11
N SER A 224 -2.08 -18.45 9.26
CA SER A 224 -2.41 -17.03 9.35
C SER A 224 -1.31 -16.08 8.89
N GLY A 225 -1.61 -15.22 7.90
CA GLY A 225 -0.78 -14.06 7.55
C GLY A 225 -0.58 -13.06 8.71
N THR A 226 -1.55 -12.96 9.61
CA THR A 226 -1.45 -12.20 10.87
C THR A 226 -0.39 -12.81 11.80
N PHE A 227 -0.32 -14.14 11.92
CA PHE A 227 0.74 -14.79 12.69
C PHE A 227 2.11 -14.67 12.03
N ASP A 228 2.20 -14.75 10.70
CA ASP A 228 3.46 -14.50 9.98
C ASP A 228 4.01 -13.09 10.28
N THR A 229 3.14 -12.09 10.32
CA THR A 229 3.52 -10.72 10.70
C THR A 229 3.97 -10.67 12.16
N PHE A 230 3.22 -11.28 13.08
CA PHE A 230 3.56 -11.33 14.51
C PHE A 230 4.91 -12.03 14.76
N LYS A 231 5.19 -13.14 14.06
CA LYS A 231 6.48 -13.85 14.14
C LYS A 231 7.64 -12.93 13.78
N ARG A 232 7.49 -12.14 12.71
CA ARG A 232 8.52 -11.23 12.23
C ARG A 232 8.70 -10.03 13.16
N LEU A 233 7.61 -9.33 13.51
CA LEU A 233 7.68 -8.04 14.20
C LEU A 233 7.80 -8.15 15.73
N VAL A 234 7.36 -9.28 16.32
CA VAL A 234 7.31 -9.45 17.77
C VAL A 234 8.20 -10.60 18.24
N LEU A 235 7.96 -11.82 17.73
CA LEU A 235 8.68 -12.99 18.23
C LEU A 235 10.15 -13.00 17.85
N ASN A 236 10.47 -12.53 16.63
CA ASN A 236 11.84 -12.37 16.14
C ASN A 236 12.73 -13.60 16.42
N GLY A 237 12.29 -14.78 15.95
CA GLY A 237 13.00 -16.05 16.15
C GLY A 237 12.73 -16.75 17.48
N VAL A 238 12.10 -16.08 18.46
CA VAL A 238 11.61 -16.73 19.69
C VAL A 238 10.38 -17.59 19.36
N LYS A 239 10.31 -18.79 19.96
CA LYS A 239 9.15 -19.67 19.77
C LYS A 239 7.93 -19.15 20.55
N LEU A 240 6.76 -19.22 19.93
CA LEU A 240 5.49 -19.03 20.61
C LEU A 240 5.34 -20.09 21.73
N SER A 241 4.81 -19.67 22.88
CA SER A 241 4.50 -20.58 23.99
C SER A 241 3.52 -21.67 23.56
N ALA A 242 3.80 -22.91 23.95
CA ALA A 242 2.90 -24.05 23.72
C ALA A 242 1.55 -23.92 24.47
N LYS A 243 1.45 -22.99 25.43
CA LYS A 243 0.20 -22.68 26.15
C LYS A 243 -0.76 -21.78 25.35
N ALA A 244 -0.30 -21.21 24.22
CA ALA A 244 -1.14 -20.36 23.39
C ALA A 244 -2.23 -21.17 22.70
N LYS A 245 -3.50 -20.86 22.98
CA LYS A 245 -4.62 -21.44 22.23
C LYS A 245 -4.62 -20.86 20.82
N ARG A 246 -4.74 -21.73 19.81
CA ARG A 246 -4.60 -21.37 18.39
C ARG A 246 -5.95 -21.18 17.71
N TYR A 247 -6.03 -20.19 16.81
CA TYR A 247 -7.25 -19.82 16.10
C TYR A 247 -6.97 -19.53 14.62
N GLU A 248 -7.80 -20.08 13.75
CA GLU A 248 -7.73 -19.74 12.33
C GLU A 248 -8.38 -18.38 12.06
N SER A 249 -9.49 -18.02 12.70
CA SER A 249 -10.20 -16.75 12.48
C SER A 249 -9.71 -15.62 13.39
N ASN A 250 -9.62 -14.39 12.86
CA ASN A 250 -9.42 -13.20 13.71
C ASN A 250 -10.62 -12.99 14.64
N ASP A 251 -11.83 -13.14 14.10
CA ASP A 251 -13.07 -12.78 14.78
C ASP A 251 -13.34 -13.75 15.96
N ASP A 252 -13.00 -15.04 15.80
CA ASP A 252 -13.08 -16.03 16.88
C ASP A 252 -12.09 -15.74 18.02
N LEU A 253 -10.86 -15.37 17.65
CA LEU A 253 -9.85 -14.98 18.64
C LEU A 253 -10.31 -13.75 19.42
N SER A 254 -10.83 -12.75 18.72
CA SER A 254 -11.33 -11.51 19.30
C SER A 254 -12.50 -11.76 20.25
N ALA A 255 -13.46 -12.61 19.87
CA ALA A 255 -14.60 -12.97 20.72
C ALA A 255 -14.16 -13.60 22.05
N VAL A 256 -13.12 -14.44 22.02
CA VAL A 256 -12.58 -15.05 23.24
C VAL A 256 -11.91 -14.00 24.14
N VAL A 257 -11.10 -13.09 23.57
CA VAL A 257 -10.48 -11.99 24.33
C VAL A 257 -11.53 -11.06 24.94
N GLN A 258 -12.65 -10.83 24.25
CA GLN A 258 -13.77 -10.03 24.76
C GLN A 258 -14.51 -10.70 25.93
N SER A 259 -14.42 -12.01 26.07
CA SER A 259 -15.12 -12.78 27.12
C SER A 259 -14.28 -13.03 28.38
N ASP A 260 -12.98 -12.77 28.34
CA ASP A 260 -12.05 -13.20 29.40
C ASP A 260 -11.09 -12.06 29.78
N ILE A 261 -11.27 -11.52 30.99
CA ILE A 261 -10.49 -10.36 31.48
C ILE A 261 -8.97 -10.60 31.51
N ASP A 262 -8.56 -11.86 31.61
CA ASP A 262 -7.17 -12.26 31.72
C ASP A 262 -6.54 -12.67 30.37
N ALA A 263 -7.32 -12.62 29.28
CA ALA A 263 -6.87 -12.98 27.95
C ALA A 263 -6.10 -11.84 27.26
N ILE A 264 -5.08 -12.25 26.49
CA ILE A 264 -4.37 -11.42 25.52
C ILE A 264 -4.32 -12.13 24.18
N GLY A 265 -4.46 -11.36 23.10
CA GLY A 265 -4.34 -11.86 21.75
C GLY A 265 -3.88 -10.80 20.77
N PHE A 266 -3.79 -11.17 19.49
CA PHE A 266 -3.49 -10.23 18.41
C PHE A 266 -4.35 -10.50 17.18
N VAL A 267 -4.82 -9.44 16.54
CA VAL A 267 -5.72 -9.47 15.38
C VAL A 267 -5.39 -8.34 14.41
N ALA A 268 -5.88 -8.45 13.17
CA ALA A 268 -5.91 -7.30 12.25
C ALA A 268 -6.87 -6.21 12.76
N LEU A 269 -6.66 -4.94 12.38
CA LEU A 269 -7.49 -3.81 12.81
C LEU A 269 -9.01 -4.05 12.67
N PRO A 270 -9.53 -4.54 11.53
CA PRO A 270 -10.97 -4.72 11.34
C PRO A 270 -11.61 -5.72 12.33
N SER A 271 -10.81 -6.54 12.98
CA SER A 271 -11.26 -7.62 13.87
C SER A 271 -11.05 -7.32 15.36
N ILE A 272 -10.66 -6.09 15.74
CA ILE A 272 -10.60 -5.70 17.16
C ILE A 272 -11.95 -5.92 17.84
N GLY A 273 -13.06 -5.61 17.15
CA GLY A 273 -14.42 -5.77 17.70
C GLY A 273 -14.60 -4.95 18.99
N GLY A 274 -15.19 -5.56 20.02
CA GLY A 274 -15.37 -4.95 21.34
C GLY A 274 -14.15 -5.09 22.27
N ALA A 275 -13.04 -5.68 21.80
CA ALA A 275 -11.83 -5.78 22.61
C ALA A 275 -11.13 -4.42 22.72
N LYS A 276 -10.24 -4.28 23.70
CA LYS A 276 -9.40 -3.08 23.84
C LYS A 276 -8.03 -3.33 23.23
N ALA A 277 -7.68 -2.54 22.23
CA ALA A 277 -6.32 -2.49 21.71
C ALA A 277 -5.39 -1.75 22.67
N VAL A 278 -4.21 -2.31 22.95
CA VAL A 278 -3.18 -1.66 23.77
C VAL A 278 -2.26 -0.80 22.90
N ALA A 279 -1.77 0.32 23.45
CA ALA A 279 -0.70 1.07 22.82
C ALA A 279 0.60 0.26 22.86
N VAL A 280 1.40 0.33 21.80
CA VAL A 280 2.65 -0.43 21.67
C VAL A 280 3.82 0.53 21.53
N SER A 281 4.86 0.34 22.33
CA SER A 281 6.16 0.99 22.14
C SER A 281 7.20 0.00 21.61
N ASP A 282 8.17 0.50 20.86
CA ASP A 282 9.39 -0.22 20.50
C ASP A 282 10.59 0.41 21.22
N GLY A 283 11.13 -0.34 22.19
CA GLY A 283 12.16 0.14 23.13
C GLY A 283 11.83 1.49 23.75
N VAL A 284 12.68 2.48 23.50
CA VAL A 284 12.58 3.84 24.07
C VAL A 284 11.56 4.75 23.37
N ALA A 285 10.97 4.31 22.25
CA ALA A 285 9.97 5.10 21.54
C ALA A 285 8.67 5.23 22.36
N VAL A 286 7.90 6.28 22.08
CA VAL A 286 6.59 6.49 22.72
C VAL A 286 5.64 5.35 22.33
N ALA A 287 4.82 4.89 23.28
CA ALA A 287 3.79 3.91 23.00
C ALA A 287 2.66 4.54 22.17
N LEU A 288 2.39 3.97 21.00
CA LEU A 288 1.36 4.45 20.08
C LEU A 288 0.19 3.47 20.06
N ALA A 289 -1.03 3.98 20.14
CA ALA A 289 -2.23 3.19 19.88
C ALA A 289 -2.36 2.93 18.36
N PRO A 290 -2.98 1.82 17.93
CA PRO A 290 -3.23 1.56 16.52
C PRO A 290 -4.42 2.40 16.01
N SER A 291 -4.18 3.71 15.82
CA SER A 291 -5.12 4.64 15.20
C SER A 291 -4.93 4.71 13.69
N GLU A 292 -5.92 5.22 12.96
CA GLU A 292 -5.81 5.45 11.52
C GLU A 292 -4.56 6.25 11.16
N MET A 293 -4.33 7.38 11.85
CA MET A 293 -3.18 8.25 11.61
C MET A 293 -1.84 7.55 11.85
N THR A 294 -1.68 6.92 13.01
CA THR A 294 -0.42 6.22 13.38
C THR A 294 -0.16 5.00 12.50
N VAL A 295 -1.21 4.39 11.94
CA VAL A 295 -1.09 3.24 11.06
C VAL A 295 -0.80 3.69 9.63
N ALA A 296 -1.49 4.72 9.12
CA ALA A 296 -1.27 5.29 7.78
C ALA A 296 0.17 5.80 7.58
N THR A 297 0.70 6.46 8.62
CA THR A 297 2.09 6.94 8.68
C THR A 297 3.09 5.81 8.95
N GLU A 298 2.62 4.60 9.25
CA GLU A 298 3.43 3.45 9.66
C GLU A 298 4.29 3.74 10.92
N ASP A 299 3.89 4.69 11.76
CA ASP A 299 4.59 5.04 13.00
C ASP A 299 4.22 4.05 14.14
N TYR A 300 2.99 3.55 14.16
CA TYR A 300 2.59 2.48 15.09
C TYR A 300 3.47 1.23 14.90
N PRO A 301 4.16 0.68 15.94
CA PRO A 301 5.19 -0.36 15.80
C PRO A 301 4.78 -1.61 15.04
N LEU A 302 3.49 -1.95 15.08
CA LEU A 302 2.95 -3.15 14.47
C LEU A 302 2.13 -2.87 13.19
N SER A 303 2.35 -1.72 12.54
CA SER A 303 1.84 -1.47 11.19
C SER A 303 2.49 -2.39 10.17
N ARG A 304 1.69 -2.82 9.20
CA ARG A 304 2.11 -3.62 8.05
C ARG A 304 1.41 -3.12 6.79
N ARG A 305 2.07 -3.30 5.66
CA ARG A 305 1.47 -3.11 4.35
C ARG A 305 0.78 -4.41 3.93
N LEU A 306 -0.32 -4.26 3.19
CA LEU A 306 -0.99 -5.35 2.49
C LEU A 306 -0.70 -5.21 1.00
N TYR A 307 -0.48 -6.34 0.34
CA TYR A 307 0.08 -6.39 -1.01
C TYR A 307 -0.76 -7.25 -1.94
N PHE A 308 -0.81 -6.82 -3.20
CA PHE A 308 -0.90 -7.73 -4.33
C PHE A 308 0.45 -7.80 -5.04
N TYR A 309 0.80 -9.01 -5.48
CA TYR A 309 1.94 -9.28 -6.34
C TYR A 309 1.45 -9.83 -7.68
N SER A 310 2.03 -9.37 -8.78
CA SER A 310 1.72 -9.84 -10.13
C SER A 310 2.99 -9.97 -10.98
N ALA A 311 2.86 -10.63 -12.13
CA ALA A 311 3.79 -10.36 -13.23
C ALA A 311 3.68 -8.89 -13.68
N SER A 312 4.63 -8.41 -14.47
CA SER A 312 4.64 -7.03 -14.98
C SER A 312 4.84 -6.96 -16.50
N GLY A 313 4.68 -5.76 -17.07
CA GLY A 313 4.88 -5.52 -18.50
C GLY A 313 3.89 -6.29 -19.38
N LYS A 314 4.37 -7.05 -20.37
CA LYS A 314 3.50 -7.83 -21.26
C LYS A 314 2.97 -9.13 -20.66
N ALA A 315 3.52 -9.55 -19.51
CA ALA A 315 3.15 -10.81 -18.88
C ALA A 315 1.91 -10.68 -17.96
N VAL A 316 1.54 -9.45 -17.57
CA VAL A 316 0.32 -9.21 -16.79
C VAL A 316 -0.90 -9.17 -17.70
N LYS A 317 -2.00 -9.79 -17.27
CA LYS A 317 -3.28 -9.70 -17.96
C LYS A 317 -3.82 -8.27 -17.90
N ALA A 318 -4.41 -7.78 -18.99
CA ALA A 318 -4.96 -6.43 -19.04
C ALA A 318 -6.02 -6.16 -17.94
N VAL A 319 -6.94 -7.11 -17.71
CA VAL A 319 -7.93 -7.00 -16.61
C VAL A 319 -7.30 -6.91 -15.22
N VAL A 320 -6.14 -7.55 -15.01
CA VAL A 320 -5.40 -7.47 -13.74
C VAL A 320 -4.77 -6.10 -13.58
N SER A 321 -4.20 -5.53 -14.65
CA SER A 321 -3.68 -4.16 -14.65
C SER A 321 -4.76 -3.13 -14.33
N ASP A 322 -5.94 -3.25 -14.94
CA ASP A 322 -7.07 -2.34 -14.69
C ASP A 322 -7.62 -2.51 -13.28
N PHE A 323 -7.71 -3.74 -12.78
CA PHE A 323 -8.08 -3.99 -11.38
C PHE A 323 -7.09 -3.34 -10.41
N LEU A 324 -5.78 -3.48 -10.64
CA LEU A 324 -4.76 -2.84 -9.79
C LEU A 324 -4.85 -1.31 -9.86
N ALA A 325 -5.11 -0.74 -11.04
CA ALA A 325 -5.36 0.69 -11.19
C ALA A 325 -6.59 1.15 -10.39
N PHE A 326 -7.70 0.39 -10.45
CA PHE A 326 -8.89 0.64 -9.63
C PHE A 326 -8.58 0.55 -8.14
N VAL A 327 -7.81 -0.45 -7.69
CA VAL A 327 -7.43 -0.60 -6.27
C VAL A 327 -6.70 0.64 -5.76
N HIS A 328 -5.88 1.28 -6.59
CA HIS A 328 -5.16 2.51 -6.24
C HIS A 328 -5.98 3.80 -6.44
N SER A 329 -7.16 3.74 -7.06
CA SER A 329 -8.05 4.90 -7.23
C SER A 329 -8.71 5.31 -5.93
N ASN A 330 -9.34 6.51 -5.91
CA ASN A 330 -10.09 6.98 -4.75
C ASN A 330 -11.26 6.03 -4.40
N GLU A 331 -11.93 5.48 -5.40
CA GLU A 331 -13.01 4.51 -5.26
C GLU A 331 -12.50 3.19 -4.64
N GLY A 332 -11.37 2.66 -5.13
CA GLY A 332 -10.74 1.48 -4.54
C GLY A 332 -10.30 1.71 -3.09
N GLN A 333 -9.71 2.87 -2.81
CA GLN A 333 -9.30 3.24 -1.46
C GLN A 333 -10.48 3.51 -0.51
N ALA A 334 -11.64 3.94 -1.02
CA ALA A 334 -12.87 4.00 -0.23
C ALA A 334 -13.32 2.59 0.21
N VAL A 335 -13.19 1.58 -0.65
CA VAL A 335 -13.47 0.17 -0.31
C VAL A 335 -12.50 -0.35 0.76
N VAL A 336 -11.23 0.04 0.69
CA VAL A 336 -10.22 -0.29 1.73
C VAL A 336 -10.69 0.22 3.10
N SER A 337 -11.08 1.50 3.18
CA SER A 337 -11.58 2.12 4.41
C SER A 337 -12.86 1.44 4.93
N GLN A 338 -13.84 1.18 4.06
CA GLN A 338 -15.08 0.47 4.41
C GLN A 338 -14.83 -0.96 4.90
N SER A 339 -13.72 -1.58 4.49
CA SER A 339 -13.30 -2.90 4.95
C SER A 339 -12.60 -2.88 6.32
N GLY A 340 -12.45 -1.70 6.94
CA GLY A 340 -11.82 -1.50 8.24
C GLY A 340 -10.29 -1.40 8.21
N TYR A 341 -9.69 -1.36 7.01
CA TYR A 341 -8.26 -1.16 6.82
C TYR A 341 -7.95 0.32 6.61
N VAL A 342 -6.68 0.68 6.72
CA VAL A 342 -6.24 2.07 6.53
C VAL A 342 -5.97 2.31 5.05
N ALA A 343 -6.79 3.18 4.47
CA ALA A 343 -6.67 3.63 3.09
C ALA A 343 -5.47 4.57 2.91
N GLN A 344 -5.01 4.67 1.67
CA GLN A 344 -3.90 5.53 1.24
C GLN A 344 -4.38 6.87 0.65
N ALA A 345 -5.70 7.12 0.68
CA ALA A 345 -6.27 8.43 0.39
C ALA A 345 -5.70 9.48 1.34
N LEU A 346 -5.35 10.66 0.82
CA LEU A 346 -4.65 11.68 1.58
C LEU A 346 -5.62 12.55 2.38
N TYR A 347 -5.26 12.82 3.62
CA TYR A 347 -5.88 13.82 4.47
C TYR A 347 -4.81 14.44 5.39
N ALA A 348 -5.16 15.57 6.01
CA ALA A 348 -4.31 16.23 7.00
C ALA A 348 -5.10 16.45 8.30
N LEU A 349 -4.39 16.43 9.42
CA LEU A 349 -4.96 16.70 10.74
C LEU A 349 -4.09 17.73 11.47
N PRO A 350 -4.69 18.66 12.22
CA PRO A 350 -3.94 19.50 13.14
C PRO A 350 -3.15 18.65 14.13
N MET A 351 -1.84 18.88 14.22
CA MET A 351 -0.98 18.20 15.18
C MET A 351 -0.09 19.17 15.93
N HIS A 352 0.17 18.86 17.21
CA HIS A 352 1.07 19.65 18.03
C HIS A 352 2.52 19.45 17.58
N SER A 353 3.23 20.55 17.34
CA SER A 353 4.66 20.56 17.06
C SER A 353 5.41 21.03 18.30
N GLU A 354 6.26 20.18 18.88
CA GLU A 354 6.98 20.49 20.12
C GLU A 354 7.93 21.69 20.00
N ASP A 355 8.48 21.97 18.81
CA ASP A 355 9.46 23.03 18.58
C ASP A 355 8.87 24.30 17.93
N GLY A 356 7.56 24.33 17.71
CA GLY A 356 6.83 25.45 17.13
C GLY A 356 7.13 25.75 15.66
N ARG A 357 8.10 25.07 15.01
CA ARG A 357 8.46 25.31 13.59
C ARG A 357 7.36 24.90 12.63
N LEU A 358 6.44 24.06 13.09
CA LEU A 358 5.30 23.55 12.32
C LEU A 358 3.98 24.05 12.90
N ALA A 359 4.02 25.09 13.74
CA ALA A 359 2.81 25.70 14.30
C ALA A 359 1.91 26.23 13.19
N GLY A 360 0.62 25.91 13.26
CA GLY A 360 -0.37 26.27 12.23
C GLY A 360 -0.36 25.37 10.99
N LEU A 361 0.51 24.37 10.92
CA LEU A 361 0.49 23.35 9.87
C LEU A 361 -0.30 22.12 10.31
N GLU A 362 -0.93 21.45 9.35
CA GLU A 362 -1.57 20.16 9.54
C GLU A 362 -0.62 19.04 9.09
N ARG A 363 -0.59 17.92 9.83
CA ARG A 363 0.20 16.75 9.49
C ARG A 363 -0.58 15.87 8.53
N MET A 364 0.00 15.57 7.37
CA MET A 364 -0.59 14.61 6.43
C MET A 364 -0.48 13.17 6.92
N ASN A 365 -1.42 12.30 6.54
CA ASN A 365 -1.47 10.90 6.94
C ASN A 365 -0.42 9.97 6.31
N LEU A 366 0.66 10.51 5.74
CA LEU A 366 1.70 9.72 5.06
C LEU A 366 3.10 10.02 5.60
N ASN A 367 3.98 9.04 5.45
CA ASN A 367 5.42 9.17 5.61
C ASN A 367 6.10 8.71 4.33
N ILE A 368 7.00 9.53 3.80
CA ILE A 368 7.83 9.12 2.68
C ILE A 368 9.04 8.36 3.22
N ARG A 369 9.20 7.12 2.80
CA ARG A 369 10.20 6.15 3.27
C ARG A 369 11.16 5.74 2.15
N PHE A 370 12.21 5.04 2.54
CA PHE A 370 13.34 4.72 1.69
C PHE A 370 13.62 3.22 1.73
N GLN A 371 14.14 2.68 0.63
CA GLN A 371 14.65 1.32 0.59
C GLN A 371 15.79 1.12 1.61
N ASP A 372 15.93 -0.10 2.10
CA ASP A 372 16.94 -0.42 3.10
C ASP A 372 18.36 -0.10 2.64
N GLY A 373 19.08 0.68 3.46
CA GLY A 373 20.45 1.08 3.17
C GLY A 373 20.59 2.05 1.99
N SER A 374 19.49 2.57 1.46
CA SER A 374 19.46 3.40 0.25
C SER A 374 18.83 4.76 0.50
N SER A 375 19.12 5.72 -0.38
CA SER A 375 18.43 7.01 -0.46
C SER A 375 17.28 7.01 -1.48
N ALA A 376 17.08 5.89 -2.17
CA ALA A 376 15.96 5.68 -3.09
C ALA A 376 14.66 5.48 -2.30
N LEU A 377 13.56 6.02 -2.82
CA LEU A 377 12.22 5.82 -2.27
C LEU A 377 11.81 4.35 -2.42
N ASP A 378 11.11 3.82 -1.43
CA ASP A 378 10.46 2.51 -1.57
C ASP A 378 9.23 2.61 -2.51
N ASN A 379 8.67 1.47 -2.92
CA ASN A 379 7.59 1.45 -3.92
C ASN A 379 6.34 2.21 -3.48
N LYS A 380 5.92 2.04 -2.22
CA LYS A 380 4.81 2.81 -1.66
C LYS A 380 5.10 4.31 -1.72
N SER A 381 6.31 4.70 -1.34
CA SER A 381 6.75 6.10 -1.26
C SER A 381 6.86 6.75 -2.63
N LYS A 382 7.21 6.01 -3.69
CA LYS A 382 7.12 6.49 -5.08
C LYS A 382 5.67 6.85 -5.44
N LEU A 383 4.73 5.94 -5.18
CA LEU A 383 3.30 6.18 -5.40
C LEU A 383 2.73 7.28 -4.49
N ASP A 384 3.22 7.40 -3.26
CA ASP A 384 2.80 8.47 -2.34
C ASP A 384 3.27 9.84 -2.84
N VAL A 385 4.44 9.93 -3.48
CA VAL A 385 4.91 11.18 -4.11
C VAL A 385 3.99 11.56 -5.28
N GLU A 386 3.64 10.61 -6.15
CA GLU A 386 2.69 10.83 -7.24
C GLU A 386 1.32 11.25 -6.71
N ARG A 387 0.82 10.56 -5.68
CA ARG A 387 -0.47 10.87 -5.04
C ARG A 387 -0.46 12.25 -4.39
N LEU A 388 0.62 12.61 -3.71
CA LEU A 388 0.79 13.93 -3.11
C LEU A 388 0.87 15.01 -4.19
N ALA A 389 1.57 14.78 -5.29
CA ALA A 389 1.61 15.71 -6.41
C ALA A 389 0.22 15.91 -7.03
N HIS A 390 -0.54 14.84 -7.23
CA HIS A 390 -1.92 14.92 -7.71
C HIS A 390 -2.82 15.70 -6.74
N PHE A 391 -2.73 15.40 -5.44
CA PHE A 391 -3.46 16.12 -4.39
C PHE A 391 -3.16 17.62 -4.40
N LEU A 392 -1.89 18.01 -4.49
CA LEU A 392 -1.48 19.42 -4.53
C LEU A 392 -1.84 20.13 -5.84
N ALA A 393 -2.11 19.38 -6.92
CA ALA A 393 -2.55 19.93 -8.19
C ALA A 393 -4.06 20.23 -8.24
N GLN A 394 -4.84 19.77 -7.24
CA GLN A 394 -6.27 20.03 -7.18
C GLN A 394 -6.56 21.52 -6.88
N PRO A 395 -7.62 22.13 -7.46
CA PRO A 395 -7.92 23.55 -7.29
C PRO A 395 -8.00 24.02 -5.83
N GLU A 396 -8.56 23.19 -4.94
CA GLU A 396 -8.69 23.41 -3.50
C GLU A 396 -7.34 23.51 -2.78
N HIS A 397 -6.29 22.91 -3.33
CA HIS A 397 -4.94 22.90 -2.78
C HIS A 397 -3.97 23.77 -3.57
N SER A 398 -4.48 24.53 -4.55
CA SER A 398 -3.65 25.37 -5.42
C SER A 398 -2.77 26.33 -4.63
N GLU A 399 -3.28 26.92 -3.55
CA GLU A 399 -2.57 27.85 -2.66
C GLU A 399 -1.83 27.20 -1.49
N SER A 400 -1.97 25.88 -1.30
CA SER A 400 -1.34 25.18 -0.20
C SER A 400 0.18 25.19 -0.29
N SER A 401 0.84 25.21 0.86
CA SER A 401 2.29 25.04 0.95
C SER A 401 2.64 23.85 1.82
N ILE A 402 3.66 23.08 1.42
CA ILE A 402 4.10 21.91 2.16
C ILE A 402 5.49 22.10 2.76
N THR A 403 5.63 21.60 3.98
CA THR A 403 6.89 21.51 4.71
C THR A 403 7.26 20.04 4.90
N LEU A 404 8.38 19.65 4.30
CA LEU A 404 8.95 18.31 4.40
C LEU A 404 9.92 18.27 5.57
N VAL A 405 9.67 17.40 6.54
CA VAL A 405 10.51 17.26 7.73
C VAL A 405 11.19 15.89 7.68
N GLY A 406 12.49 15.88 7.39
CA GLY A 406 13.25 14.64 7.28
C GLY A 406 13.80 14.19 8.62
N PHE A 407 13.81 12.88 8.84
CA PHE A 407 14.31 12.23 10.05
C PHE A 407 15.36 11.17 9.70
N SER A 408 16.24 10.90 10.65
CA SER A 408 17.24 9.84 10.56
C SER A 408 17.20 8.96 11.79
N ASN A 409 17.65 7.71 11.65
CA ASN A 409 17.85 6.87 12.81
C ASN A 409 18.84 7.56 13.78
N PRO A 410 18.44 7.88 15.02
CA PRO A 410 19.28 8.65 15.91
C PRO A 410 20.33 7.76 16.59
N LEU A 411 21.33 7.33 15.83
CA LEU A 411 22.54 6.70 16.34
C LEU A 411 23.57 7.77 16.68
N ALA A 412 24.21 7.70 17.85
CA ALA A 412 25.19 8.68 18.31
C ALA A 412 26.22 9.03 17.22
N GLY A 413 26.27 10.28 16.77
CA GLY A 413 27.20 10.73 15.73
C GLY A 413 26.92 12.15 15.21
N SER A 414 27.99 12.88 14.87
CA SER A 414 27.91 14.17 14.18
C SER A 414 27.44 13.96 12.73
N GLY A 415 26.32 14.58 12.32
CA GLY A 415 25.84 14.53 10.93
C GLY A 415 24.38 14.13 10.73
N GLN A 416 23.66 13.75 11.79
CA GLN A 416 22.24 13.39 11.70
C GLN A 416 21.37 14.48 11.06
N ALA A 417 21.54 15.74 11.49
CA ALA A 417 20.78 16.86 10.93
C ALA A 417 21.01 17.03 9.41
N SER A 418 22.23 16.76 8.93
CA SER A 418 22.55 16.80 7.49
C SER A 418 21.86 15.66 6.73
N LEU A 419 21.85 14.44 7.28
CA LEU A 419 21.16 13.30 6.68
C LEU A 419 19.64 13.48 6.66
N SER A 420 19.08 13.93 7.77
CA SER A 420 17.66 14.32 7.90
C SER A 420 17.28 15.36 6.84
N ARG A 421 18.06 16.43 6.72
CA ARG A 421 17.82 17.46 5.69
C ARG A 421 17.94 16.89 4.28
N LEU A 422 18.94 16.05 4.01
CA LEU A 422 19.13 15.43 2.69
C LEU A 422 17.93 14.56 2.30
N ARG A 423 17.35 13.80 3.22
CA ARG A 423 16.12 13.03 2.95
C ARG A 423 14.95 13.93 2.56
N ALA A 424 14.72 15.01 3.31
CA ALA A 424 13.67 15.97 2.95
C ALA A 424 13.92 16.59 1.56
N GLN A 425 15.19 16.85 1.21
CA GLN A 425 15.55 17.34 -0.12
C GLN A 425 15.31 16.32 -1.23
N ASN A 426 15.58 15.04 -1.00
CA ASN A 426 15.31 13.97 -1.97
C ASN A 426 13.82 13.90 -2.31
N VAL A 427 12.95 13.99 -1.29
CA VAL A 427 11.49 14.02 -1.49
C VAL A 427 11.07 15.29 -2.24
N ARG A 428 11.66 16.43 -1.91
CA ARG A 428 11.43 17.67 -2.67
C ARG A 428 11.82 17.53 -4.14
N TRP A 429 12.93 16.86 -4.45
CA TRP A 429 13.33 16.60 -5.83
C TRP A 429 12.37 15.64 -6.55
N ALA A 430 11.88 14.61 -5.87
CA ALA A 430 10.88 13.70 -6.41
C ALA A 430 9.58 14.46 -6.75
N LEU A 431 9.07 15.30 -5.85
CA LEU A 431 7.89 16.14 -6.12
C LEU A 431 8.11 17.13 -7.27
N ARG A 432 9.33 17.67 -7.43
CA ARG A 432 9.67 18.53 -8.58
C ARG A 432 9.65 17.78 -9.90
N ALA A 433 10.02 16.50 -9.91
CA ALA A 433 9.94 15.65 -11.09
C ALA A 433 8.46 15.45 -11.51
N GLU A 434 7.55 15.39 -10.54
CA GLU A 434 6.09 15.38 -10.75
C GLU A 434 5.49 16.77 -11.07
N GLY A 435 6.32 17.78 -11.31
CA GLY A 435 5.86 19.12 -11.69
C GLY A 435 5.58 20.09 -10.53
N ILE A 436 5.70 19.66 -9.28
CA ILE A 436 5.52 20.52 -8.10
C ILE A 436 6.79 21.34 -7.84
N ARG A 437 6.87 22.54 -8.43
CA ARG A 437 8.09 23.37 -8.43
C ARG A 437 8.16 24.39 -7.30
N ASN A 438 7.03 24.95 -6.90
CA ASN A 438 6.91 26.02 -5.91
C ASN A 438 6.27 25.49 -4.62
N ARG A 439 6.37 26.25 -3.52
CA ARG A 439 5.65 25.98 -2.25
C ARG A 439 6.05 24.69 -1.50
N VAL A 440 7.31 24.24 -1.65
CA VAL A 440 7.87 23.13 -0.87
C VAL A 440 9.11 23.57 -0.07
N SER A 441 8.99 23.54 1.26
CA SER A 441 10.10 23.73 2.18
C SER A 441 10.65 22.37 2.65
N ALA A 442 11.93 22.32 3.01
CA ALA A 442 12.58 21.09 3.46
C ALA A 442 13.45 21.36 4.69
N LEU A 443 13.13 20.71 5.80
CA LEU A 443 13.73 20.91 7.11
C LEU A 443 14.29 19.59 7.66
N ALA A 444 15.27 19.71 8.55
CA ALA A 444 15.67 18.59 9.40
C ALA A 444 14.76 18.56 10.64
N GLY A 445 14.14 17.42 10.89
CA GLY A 445 13.42 17.13 12.12
C GLY A 445 14.36 16.98 13.31
N ASN A 446 13.82 17.18 14.50
CA ASN A 446 14.52 16.83 15.74
C ASN A 446 14.51 15.30 15.88
N ALA A 447 15.39 14.73 16.70
CA ALA A 447 15.57 13.29 16.84
C ALA A 447 14.39 12.59 17.56
N VAL A 448 13.20 12.62 16.97
CA VAL A 448 11.99 11.95 17.46
C VAL A 448 11.94 10.53 16.89
N SER A 449 12.21 9.56 17.76
CA SER A 449 12.18 8.14 17.46
C SER A 449 10.75 7.59 17.48
N VAL A 450 10.36 6.92 16.41
CA VAL A 450 9.12 6.10 16.32
C VAL A 450 9.42 4.61 16.53
N SER A 451 10.71 4.27 16.62
CA SER A 451 11.23 2.94 16.93
C SER A 451 12.57 3.07 17.64
N ASP A 452 12.94 2.07 18.45
CA ASP A 452 14.24 2.04 19.09
C ASP A 452 15.36 2.03 18.03
N PRO A 453 16.34 2.95 18.11
CA PRO A 453 17.42 3.03 17.12
C PRO A 453 18.29 1.77 16.97
N GLY A 454 18.30 0.91 18.00
CA GLY A 454 19.00 -0.38 17.99
C GLY A 454 18.11 -1.59 17.67
N SER A 455 16.80 -1.42 17.48
CA SER A 455 15.91 -2.53 17.15
C SER A 455 15.95 -2.89 15.66
N LEU A 456 15.32 -4.02 15.32
CA LEU A 456 15.11 -4.43 13.93
C LEU A 456 14.18 -3.51 13.14
N ASN A 457 13.48 -2.61 13.82
CA ASN A 457 12.51 -1.67 13.25
C ASN A 457 13.09 -0.24 13.12
N ALA A 458 14.40 -0.07 13.37
CA ALA A 458 15.07 1.23 13.37
C ALA A 458 15.03 1.95 12.01
N ASP A 459 14.77 1.21 10.94
CA ASP A 459 14.48 1.76 9.61
C ASP A 459 13.29 2.72 9.62
N ARG A 460 12.33 2.52 10.53
CA ARG A 460 11.15 3.38 10.66
C ARG A 460 11.46 4.82 11.05
N ASN A 461 12.61 5.05 11.70
CA ASN A 461 13.12 6.39 12.00
C ASN A 461 13.63 7.13 10.75
N ARG A 462 13.87 6.42 9.64
CA ARG A 462 14.29 7.00 8.35
C ARG A 462 13.05 7.33 7.53
N ARG A 463 12.46 8.50 7.81
CA ARG A 463 11.21 8.95 7.19
C ARG A 463 11.28 10.44 6.83
N VAL A 464 10.40 10.88 5.95
CA VAL A 464 10.06 12.29 5.75
C VAL A 464 8.59 12.46 6.04
N GLU A 465 8.30 13.30 7.04
CA GLU A 465 6.96 13.74 7.35
C GLU A 465 6.56 14.88 6.43
N VAL A 466 5.27 14.92 6.07
CA VAL A 466 4.67 15.95 5.22
C VAL A 466 3.68 16.75 6.05
N TRP A 467 3.88 18.06 6.06
CA TRP A 467 3.03 19.03 6.75
C TRP A 467 2.50 20.03 5.73
N ILE A 468 1.24 20.43 5.84
CA ILE A 468 0.55 21.31 4.88
C ILE A 468 -0.07 22.52 5.57
N HIS A 469 -0.04 23.65 4.89
CA HIS A 469 -0.76 24.90 5.23
C HIS A 469 -1.85 25.18 4.23
#